data_AF-A0A507DXK4-F1
#
_entry.id   AF-A0A507DXK4-F1
#
_cell.length_a   1.000
_cell.length_b   1.000
_cell.length_c   1.000
_cell.angle_alpha   90.00
_cell.angle_beta   90.00
_cell.angle_gamma   90.00
#
_symmetry.space_group_name_H-M   'P 1'
#
loop_
_entity.id
_entity.type
_entity.pdbx_description
1 polymer ?
#
loop_
_entity_poly.entity_id
_entity_poly.type
_entity_poly.pdbx_seq_one_letter_code
_entity_poly.pdbx_strand_id
1 'polypeptide(L)'
;MPMYELLCIARATTRIVPATVARPAFNIYKKFTATNASSSAPTPARPVFPDSPDSKPTLPPLNTTQALMKQSAIQILDLKGVVKHFELLKSDETLPYRMKRHQEIFSTGDYFTMQFYASPQSKQTLSKSLDFDERVIRHTIMKIGESMSEITGYTLPENVV
;
A
#
# COMPACT_ATOMS: atom_id res chain seq x y z
N MET A 1 -2.24 -4.39 30.18
CA MET A 1 -2.15 -4.79 28.75
C MET A 1 -0.80 -4.33 28.24
N PRO A 2 0.05 -5.25 27.73
CA PRO A 2 1.37 -4.86 27.22
C PRO A 2 1.25 -3.95 26.00
N MET A 3 2.23 -3.06 25.86
CA MET A 3 2.41 -2.25 24.66
C MET A 3 3.26 -3.01 23.65
N TYR A 4 2.82 -3.03 22.40
CA TYR A 4 3.54 -3.57 21.28
C TYR A 4 3.86 -2.50 20.25
N GLU A 5 4.95 -2.70 19.54
CA GLU A 5 5.31 -1.95 18.35
C GLU A 5 5.41 -2.91 17.17
N LEU A 6 4.66 -2.61 16.13
CA LEU A 6 4.74 -3.25 14.82
C LEU A 6 5.66 -2.40 13.95
N LEU A 7 6.77 -2.99 13.50
CA LEU A 7 7.55 -2.49 12.38
C LEU A 7 7.23 -3.35 11.16
N CYS A 8 6.87 -2.71 10.06
CA CYS A 8 6.47 -3.40 8.85
C CYS A 8 7.14 -2.80 7.61
N ILE A 9 7.52 -3.70 6.70
CA ILE A 9 8.02 -3.39 5.37
C ILE A 9 6.91 -3.80 4.40
N ALA A 10 6.29 -2.81 3.77
CA ALA A 10 5.27 -2.99 2.76
C ALA A 10 5.88 -2.87 1.35
N ARG A 11 5.18 -3.43 0.36
CA ARG A 11 5.50 -3.31 -1.05
C ARG A 11 5.42 -1.84 -1.47
N ALA A 12 6.52 -1.30 -1.99
CA ALA A 12 6.54 0.05 -2.54
C ALA A 12 5.53 0.18 -3.70
N THR A 13 4.72 1.24 -3.69
CA THR A 13 3.77 1.55 -4.78
C THR A 13 4.45 2.32 -5.90
N THR A 14 5.73 2.07 -6.17
CA THR A 14 6.28 2.54 -7.44
C THR A 14 5.47 1.88 -8.52
N ARG A 15 4.65 2.69 -9.22
CA ARG A 15 4.13 2.31 -10.54
C ARG A 15 5.36 1.79 -11.26
N ILE A 16 5.38 0.50 -11.52
CA ILE A 16 6.21 -0.04 -12.58
C ILE A 16 5.68 0.69 -13.81
N VAL A 17 6.24 1.85 -14.12
CA VAL A 17 6.27 2.32 -15.50
C VAL A 17 6.91 1.12 -16.16
N PRO A 18 6.16 0.34 -16.97
CA PRO A 18 6.79 -0.77 -17.67
C PRO A 18 7.94 -0.12 -18.39
N ALA A 19 9.17 -0.49 -18.00
CA ALA A 19 10.33 -0.10 -18.76
C ALA A 19 9.97 -0.55 -20.16
N THR A 20 9.66 0.41 -21.03
CA THR A 20 9.52 0.16 -22.45
C THR A 20 10.94 -0.19 -22.82
N VAL A 21 11.29 -1.46 -22.63
CA VAL A 21 12.43 -2.08 -23.25
C VAL A 21 12.06 -2.00 -24.70
N ALA A 22 12.44 -0.87 -25.31
CA ALA A 22 12.43 -0.65 -26.72
C ALA A 22 13.31 -1.75 -27.30
N ARG A 23 12.70 -2.91 -27.57
CA ARG A 23 13.23 -3.82 -28.56
C ARG A 23 13.26 -3.00 -29.85
N PRO A 24 14.42 -2.75 -30.47
CA PRO A 24 14.42 -2.20 -31.80
C PRO A 24 13.80 -3.27 -32.72
N ALA A 25 12.49 -3.17 -32.94
CA ALA A 25 11.86 -3.89 -34.03
C ALA A 25 12.45 -3.29 -35.32
N PHE A 26 13.24 -4.09 -36.03
CA PHE A 26 13.61 -3.82 -37.41
C PHE A 26 12.33 -3.75 -38.25
N ASN A 27 11.73 -2.57 -38.33
CA ASN A 27 10.60 -2.28 -39.22
C ASN A 27 11.12 -2.04 -40.64
N ILE A 28 11.50 -3.13 -41.29
CA ILE A 28 11.55 -3.20 -42.74
C ILE A 28 10.11 -3.46 -43.15
N TYR A 29 9.35 -2.42 -43.50
CA TYR A 29 8.24 -2.39 -44.45
C TYR A 29 7.53 -1.05 -44.27
N LYS A 30 7.98 -0.05 -45.02
CA LYS A 30 7.18 1.14 -45.33
C LYS A 30 6.13 0.78 -46.38
N LYS A 31 5.04 1.55 -46.32
CA LYS A 31 4.02 1.83 -47.34
C LYS A 31 2.82 0.87 -47.35
N PHE A 32 1.64 1.40 -47.03
CA PHE A 32 0.62 1.69 -48.04
C PHE A 32 -0.31 2.79 -47.51
N THR A 33 -0.29 3.92 -48.19
CA THR A 33 -1.33 4.96 -48.13
C THR A 33 -2.58 4.44 -48.82
N ALA A 34 -3.74 4.53 -48.16
CA ALA A 34 -5.03 4.50 -48.84
C ALA A 34 -6.04 5.36 -48.07
N THR A 35 -6.20 6.57 -48.56
CA THR A 35 -7.37 7.43 -48.41
C THR A 35 -8.60 6.64 -48.86
N ASN A 36 -9.69 6.63 -48.08
CA ASN A 36 -11.04 6.49 -48.60
C ASN A 36 -12.03 7.14 -47.65
N ALA A 37 -12.52 8.30 -48.09
CA ALA A 37 -13.72 8.92 -47.58
C ALA A 37 -14.93 8.14 -48.12
N SER A 38 -15.85 7.74 -47.26
CA SER A 38 -17.22 7.45 -47.65
C SER A 38 -18.18 7.90 -46.56
N SER A 39 -19.07 8.79 -46.99
CA SER A 39 -20.13 9.45 -46.27
C SER A 39 -21.31 8.51 -45.99
N SER A 40 -21.88 8.55 -44.78
CA SER A 40 -23.29 8.22 -44.57
C SER A 40 -23.88 9.01 -43.39
N ALA A 41 -24.75 9.95 -43.77
CA ALA A 41 -25.84 10.67 -43.09
C ALA A 41 -25.93 10.77 -41.54
N PRO A 42 -26.38 11.94 -41.02
CA PRO A 42 -26.57 12.19 -39.59
C PRO A 42 -27.87 11.57 -39.05
N THR A 43 -27.76 10.70 -38.05
CA THR A 43 -28.89 10.24 -37.22
C THR A 43 -29.37 11.40 -36.33
N PRO A 44 -30.69 11.67 -36.24
CA PRO A 44 -31.21 12.74 -35.38
C PRO A 44 -30.90 12.44 -33.91
N ALA A 45 -30.38 13.47 -33.23
CA ALA A 45 -29.90 13.44 -31.86
C ALA A 45 -30.94 12.88 -30.90
N ARG A 46 -30.60 11.75 -30.26
CA ARG A 46 -31.29 11.27 -29.07
C ARG A 46 -30.99 12.27 -27.93
N PRO A 47 -31.99 12.73 -27.16
CA PRO A 47 -31.71 13.59 -26.01
C PRO A 47 -30.80 12.83 -25.04
N VAL A 48 -29.59 13.35 -24.86
CA VAL A 48 -28.65 12.92 -23.82
C VAL A 48 -29.25 13.40 -22.51
N PHE A 49 -29.71 12.48 -21.68
CA PHE A 49 -30.08 12.81 -20.30
C PHE A 49 -28.82 13.35 -19.61
N PRO A 50 -28.88 14.49 -18.90
CA PRO A 50 -27.76 14.96 -18.12
C PRO A 50 -27.43 13.89 -17.08
N ASP A 51 -26.19 13.41 -17.12
CA ASP A 51 -25.68 12.40 -16.20
C ASP A 51 -25.96 12.81 -14.75
N SER A 52 -26.42 11.82 -13.96
CA SER A 52 -26.77 11.97 -12.56
C SER A 52 -25.66 12.70 -11.78
N PRO A 53 -25.98 13.69 -10.91
CA PRO A 53 -24.97 14.45 -10.15
C PRO A 53 -24.22 13.61 -9.10
N ASP A 54 -24.54 12.33 -8.93
CA ASP A 54 -23.90 11.42 -7.97
C ASP A 54 -22.60 10.81 -8.50
N SER A 55 -21.75 11.60 -9.16
CA SER A 55 -20.33 11.23 -9.28
C SER A 55 -19.74 11.31 -7.87
N LYS A 56 -19.90 10.23 -7.11
CA LYS A 56 -19.20 9.98 -5.85
C LYS A 56 -17.77 10.43 -6.07
N PRO A 57 -17.25 11.40 -5.29
CA PRO A 57 -15.90 11.89 -5.49
C PRO A 57 -15.01 10.66 -5.54
N THR A 58 -14.42 10.42 -6.71
CA THR A 58 -13.51 9.30 -6.91
C THR A 58 -12.30 9.66 -6.08
N LEU A 59 -12.36 9.23 -4.81
CA LEU A 59 -11.24 9.36 -3.89
C LEU A 59 -10.04 8.81 -4.65
N PRO A 60 -8.94 9.56 -4.73
CA PRO A 60 -7.72 9.03 -5.33
C PRO A 60 -7.46 7.66 -4.70
N PRO A 61 -7.06 6.64 -5.48
CA PRO A 61 -6.82 5.32 -4.93
C PRO A 61 -5.86 5.49 -3.76
N LEU A 62 -6.34 5.15 -2.56
CA LEU A 62 -5.58 5.27 -1.34
C LEU A 62 -4.23 4.58 -1.56
N ASN A 63 -3.13 5.25 -1.23
CA ASN A 63 -1.79 4.66 -1.32
C ASN A 63 -1.83 3.26 -0.71
N THR A 64 -1.27 2.25 -1.39
CA THR A 64 -1.50 0.84 -1.02
C THR A 64 -1.05 0.56 0.42
N THR A 65 0.04 1.19 0.85
CA THR A 65 0.57 1.15 2.21
C THR A 65 -0.35 1.81 3.23
N GLN A 66 -0.97 2.95 2.92
CA GLN A 66 -1.94 3.59 3.81
C GLN A 66 -3.20 2.73 4.00
N ALA A 67 -3.64 2.01 2.96
CA ALA A 67 -4.74 1.06 3.07
C ALA A 67 -4.38 -0.11 4.00
N LEU A 68 -3.17 -0.65 3.88
CA LEU A 68 -2.63 -1.69 4.77
C LEU A 68 -2.54 -1.21 6.23
N MET A 69 -2.05 0.00 6.46
CA MET A 69 -1.99 0.60 7.80
C MET A 69 -3.38 0.74 8.42
N LYS A 70 -4.35 1.26 7.65
CA LYS A 70 -5.75 1.38 8.09
C LYS A 70 -6.34 0.01 8.44
N GLN A 71 -6.15 -0.99 7.59
CA GLN A 71 -6.62 -2.36 7.84
C GLN A 71 -6.03 -2.95 9.12
N SER A 72 -4.72 -2.76 9.33
CA SER A 72 -4.03 -3.22 10.54
C SER A 72 -4.55 -2.53 11.80
N ALA A 73 -4.81 -1.22 11.72
CA ALA A 73 -5.36 -0.44 12.83
C ALA A 73 -6.79 -0.89 13.18
N ILE A 74 -7.65 -1.04 12.17
CA ILE A 74 -9.04 -1.52 12.34
C ILE A 74 -9.03 -2.91 12.99
N GLN A 75 -8.17 -3.81 12.53
CA GLN A 75 -8.06 -5.14 13.11
C GLN A 75 -7.71 -5.13 14.60
N ILE A 76 -6.83 -4.24 15.04
CA ILE A 76 -6.51 -4.09 16.46
C ILE A 76 -7.70 -3.54 17.24
N LEU A 77 -8.41 -2.56 16.69
CA LEU A 77 -9.60 -1.98 17.32
C LEU A 77 -10.72 -3.03 17.48
N ASP A 78 -10.96 -3.84 16.44
CA ASP A 78 -11.95 -4.93 16.46
C ASP A 78 -11.62 -5.99 17.52
N LEU A 79 -10.33 -6.25 17.73
CA LEU A 79 -9.82 -7.18 18.73
C LEU A 79 -9.73 -6.58 20.15
N LYS A 80 -10.47 -5.49 20.41
CA LYS A 80 -10.52 -4.76 21.69
C LYS A 80 -9.15 -4.21 22.13
N GLY A 81 -8.27 -3.92 21.18
CA GLY A 81 -7.02 -3.21 21.42
C GLY A 81 -7.16 -1.71 21.22
N VAL A 82 -6.11 -0.96 21.54
CA VAL A 82 -6.04 0.50 21.36
C VAL A 82 -4.79 0.84 20.58
N VAL A 83 -4.94 1.61 19.50
CA VAL A 83 -3.81 2.13 18.73
C VAL A 83 -3.37 3.46 19.35
N LYS A 84 -2.09 3.58 19.70
CA LYS A 84 -1.51 4.80 20.30
C LYS A 84 -1.02 5.74 19.21
N HIS A 85 -0.26 5.21 18.26
CA HIS A 85 0.40 5.97 17.23
C HIS A 85 0.68 5.08 16.02
N PHE A 86 0.69 5.68 14.82
CA PHE A 86 1.13 5.01 13.60
C PHE A 86 1.72 6.05 12.65
N GLU A 87 2.81 5.68 12.00
CA GLU A 87 3.57 6.59 11.14
C GLU A 87 4.20 5.83 9.97
N LEU A 88 4.28 6.50 8.84
CA LEU A 88 5.01 6.04 7.67
C LEU A 88 6.41 6.64 7.75
N LEU A 89 7.40 5.85 8.14
CA LEU A 89 8.78 6.31 8.36
C LEU A 89 9.42 6.71 7.03
N LYS A 90 9.40 5.78 6.07
CA LYS A 90 10.06 5.96 4.79
C LYS A 90 9.25 5.34 3.68
N SER A 91 9.22 6.01 2.54
CA SER A 91 8.55 5.53 1.33
C SER A 91 9.59 5.21 0.27
N ASP A 92 9.42 4.09 -0.43
CA ASP A 92 10.28 3.60 -1.52
C ASP A 92 11.78 3.53 -1.15
N GLU A 93 12.09 3.10 0.08
CA GLU A 93 13.48 2.91 0.50
C GLU A 93 14.04 1.61 -0.07
N THR A 94 15.32 1.63 -0.47
CA THR A 94 16.02 0.44 -0.97
C THR A 94 16.29 -0.52 0.17
N LEU A 95 15.87 -1.78 0.02
CA LEU A 95 16.07 -2.81 1.03
C LEU A 95 17.57 -3.13 1.17
N PRO A 96 18.06 -3.42 2.39
CA PRO A 96 19.47 -3.77 2.62
C PRO A 96 19.95 -4.97 1.78
N TYR A 97 19.04 -5.89 1.49
CA TYR A 97 19.24 -7.01 0.57
C TYR A 97 17.91 -7.36 -0.11
N ARG A 98 17.98 -8.06 -1.25
CA ARG A 98 16.79 -8.51 -1.97
C ARG A 98 16.02 -9.55 -1.16
N MET A 99 14.74 -9.30 -0.91
CA MET A 99 13.89 -10.18 -0.12
C MET A 99 12.89 -10.90 -1.03
N LYS A 100 12.72 -12.22 -0.86
CA LYS A 100 11.71 -12.99 -1.58
C LYS A 100 10.51 -13.23 -0.67
N ARG A 101 9.31 -12.85 -1.11
CA ARG A 101 8.05 -13.07 -0.38
C ARG A 101 6.89 -13.17 -1.38
N HIS A 102 5.88 -13.98 -1.09
CA HIS A 102 4.71 -14.19 -1.97
C HIS A 102 5.07 -14.44 -3.45
N GLN A 103 6.14 -15.22 -3.68
CA GLN A 103 6.68 -15.54 -5.02
C GLN A 103 7.31 -14.38 -5.79
N GLU A 104 7.37 -13.18 -5.23
CA GLU A 104 8.02 -12.01 -5.81
C GLU A 104 9.36 -11.72 -5.10
N ILE A 105 10.26 -11.02 -5.81
CA ILE A 105 11.54 -10.55 -5.27
C ILE A 105 11.48 -9.03 -5.19
N PHE A 106 11.66 -8.50 -3.99
CA PHE A 106 11.62 -7.07 -3.69
C PHE A 106 13.02 -6.50 -3.54
N SER A 107 13.20 -5.28 -4.04
CA SER A 107 14.43 -4.48 -3.88
C SER A 107 14.18 -3.15 -3.20
N THR A 108 12.94 -2.65 -3.23
CA THR A 108 12.49 -1.47 -2.49
C THR A 108 11.25 -1.79 -1.66
N GLY A 109 10.96 -0.97 -0.65
CA GLY A 109 9.80 -1.12 0.22
C GLY A 109 9.47 0.15 1.00
N ASP A 110 8.24 0.21 1.48
CA ASP A 110 7.77 1.27 2.37
C ASP A 110 7.87 0.79 3.82
N TYR A 111 8.44 1.62 4.70
CA TYR A 111 8.57 1.33 6.13
C TYR A 111 7.52 2.09 6.91
N PHE A 112 6.73 1.38 7.71
CA PHE A 112 5.80 2.00 8.64
C PHE A 112 5.89 1.36 10.02
N THR A 113 5.55 2.14 11.04
CA THR A 113 5.42 1.68 12.41
C THR A 113 4.02 1.90 12.94
N MET A 114 3.61 1.03 13.87
CA MET A 114 2.37 1.18 14.60
C MET A 114 2.56 0.74 16.04
N GLN A 115 2.27 1.63 16.97
CA GLN A 115 2.27 1.38 18.40
C GLN A 115 0.85 1.13 18.89
N PHE A 116 0.65 0.03 19.61
CA PHE A 116 -0.67 -0.36 20.10
C PHE A 116 -0.61 -1.15 21.40
N TYR A 117 -1.69 -1.07 22.16
CA TYR A 117 -1.96 -1.91 23.32
C TYR A 117 -2.88 -3.04 22.90
N ALA A 118 -2.47 -4.27 23.18
CA ALA A 118 -3.26 -5.45 22.82
C ALA A 118 -3.01 -6.62 23.77
N SER A 119 -3.92 -7.58 23.75
CA SER A 119 -3.69 -8.89 24.35
C SER A 119 -2.68 -9.70 23.52
N PRO A 120 -1.94 -10.65 24.11
CA PRO A 120 -1.06 -11.56 23.36
C PRO A 120 -1.80 -12.36 22.27
N GLN A 121 -3.07 -12.69 22.51
CA GLN A 121 -3.92 -13.36 21.52
C GLN A 121 -4.22 -12.44 20.34
N SER A 122 -4.62 -11.19 20.59
CA SER A 122 -4.88 -10.19 19.55
C SER A 122 -3.63 -9.92 18.71
N LYS A 123 -2.44 -9.85 19.34
CA LYS A 123 -1.14 -9.73 18.65
C LYS A 123 -0.92 -10.90 17.69
N GLN A 124 -1.15 -12.14 18.13
CA GLN A 124 -0.96 -13.32 17.30
C GLN A 124 -1.91 -13.31 16.09
N THR A 125 -3.17 -12.91 16.29
CA THR A 125 -4.15 -12.78 15.20
C THR A 125 -3.73 -11.73 14.18
N LEU A 126 -3.27 -10.55 14.63
CA LEU A 126 -2.73 -9.51 13.75
C LEU A 126 -1.52 -10.03 12.97
N SER A 127 -0.57 -10.69 13.64
CA SER A 127 0.63 -11.24 12.98
C SER A 127 0.26 -12.23 11.86
N LYS A 128 -0.68 -13.13 12.12
CA LYS A 128 -1.16 -14.09 11.11
C LYS A 128 -1.79 -13.37 9.93
N SER A 129 -2.59 -12.34 10.18
CA SER A 129 -3.23 -11.57 9.12
C SER A 129 -2.21 -10.85 8.23
N LEU A 130 -1.16 -10.27 8.82
CA LEU A 130 -0.07 -9.64 8.08
C LEU A 130 0.77 -10.65 7.29
N ASP A 131 0.93 -11.88 7.81
CA ASP A 131 1.63 -12.95 7.09
C ASP A 131 0.93 -13.36 5.79
N PHE A 132 -0.40 -13.27 5.75
CA PHE A 132 -1.21 -13.61 4.57
C PHE A 132 -1.35 -12.46 3.56
N ASP A 133 -1.06 -11.23 3.95
CA ASP A 133 -1.19 -10.08 3.07
C ASP A 133 0.00 -10.00 2.10
N GLU A 134 -0.29 -10.10 0.80
CA GLU A 134 0.73 -10.04 -0.27
C GLU A 134 1.51 -8.72 -0.30
N ARG A 135 0.94 -7.66 0.28
CA ARG A 135 1.55 -6.33 0.33
C ARG A 135 2.65 -6.26 1.39
N VAL A 136 2.71 -7.21 2.32
CA VAL A 136 3.70 -7.24 3.40
C VAL A 136 4.90 -8.07 2.95
N ILE A 137 6.07 -7.44 2.94
CA ILE A 137 7.35 -8.13 2.66
C ILE A 137 7.84 -8.81 3.94
N ARG A 138 7.83 -8.07 5.05
CA ARG A 138 8.23 -8.53 6.37
C ARG A 138 7.59 -7.67 7.44
N HIS A 139 7.17 -8.28 8.54
CA HIS A 139 6.76 -7.57 9.75
C HIS A 139 7.48 -8.10 10.96
N THR A 140 7.56 -7.29 12.01
CA THR A 140 8.11 -7.66 13.30
C THR A 140 7.32 -6.94 14.37
N ILE A 141 6.82 -7.69 15.36
CA ILE A 141 6.05 -7.14 16.48
C ILE A 141 6.80 -7.36 17.78
N MET A 142 7.30 -6.27 18.34
CA MET A 142 8.10 -6.24 19.58
C MET A 142 7.25 -5.77 20.76
N LYS A 143 7.57 -6.27 21.96
CA LYS A 143 6.94 -5.83 23.21
C LYS A 143 7.80 -4.72 23.80
N ILE A 144 7.21 -3.55 23.99
CA ILE A 144 7.94 -2.36 24.46
C ILE A 144 7.93 -2.27 25.99
N GLY A 145 6.82 -2.63 26.63
CA GLY A 145 6.72 -2.60 28.10
C GLY A 145 5.40 -3.17 28.60
N GLU A 146 5.35 -3.45 29.91
CA GLU A 146 4.12 -3.86 30.60
C GLU A 146 3.61 -2.77 31.54
N SER A 147 4.52 -2.00 32.14
CA SER A 147 4.20 -0.96 33.12
C SER A 147 4.13 0.41 32.48
N MET A 148 3.22 1.26 32.96
CA MET A 148 3.04 2.63 32.46
C MET A 148 4.34 3.45 32.54
N SER A 149 5.16 3.20 33.57
CA SER A 149 6.46 3.86 33.76
C SER A 149 7.49 3.49 32.68
N GLU A 150 7.46 2.25 32.17
CA GLU A 150 8.33 1.81 31.06
C GLU A 150 7.85 2.40 29.73
N ILE A 151 6.52 2.50 29.58
CA ILE A 151 5.87 2.94 28.36
C ILE A 151 6.01 4.46 28.15
N THR A 152 6.02 5.25 29.22
CA THR A 152 6.12 6.71 29.13
C THR A 152 7.48 7.18 28.60
N GLY A 153 8.54 6.38 28.81
CA GLY A 153 9.88 6.66 28.30
C GLY A 153 10.10 6.30 26.84
N TYR A 154 9.18 5.56 26.20
CA TYR A 154 9.34 5.15 24.82
C TYR A 154 8.94 6.27 23.85
N THR A 155 9.96 6.96 23.34
CA THR A 155 9.85 7.92 22.23
C THR A 155 10.20 7.19 20.93
N LEU A 156 9.47 7.48 19.85
CA LEU A 156 9.78 6.92 18.54
C LEU A 156 11.22 7.26 18.13
N PRO A 157 11.98 6.29 17.58
CA PRO A 157 13.40 6.46 17.29
C PRO A 157 13.70 7.54 16.23
N GLU A 158 12.70 8.02 15.48
CA GLU A 158 12.88 9.08 14.49
C GLU A 158 13.10 10.47 15.11
N ASN A 159 12.69 10.68 16.37
CA ASN A 159 12.91 11.95 17.09
C ASN A 159 14.24 12.01 17.86
N VAL A 160 15.10 11.00 17.70
CA VAL A 160 16.45 10.98 18.28
C VAL A 160 17.43 11.28 17.15
N VAL A 161 17.45 12.55 16.73
CA VAL A 161 18.49 13.12 15.87
C VAL A 161 19.72 13.44 16.71
#